data_AF-A0A6G4ZYD1-F1
#
_entry.id   AF-A0A6G4ZYD1-F1
#
_cell.length_a   1.000
_cell.length_b   1.000
_cell.length_c   1.000
_cell.angle_alpha   90.00
_cell.angle_beta   90.00
_cell.angle_gamma   90.00
#
_symmetry.space_group_name_H-M   'P 1'
#
loop_
_entity.id
_entity.type
_entity.pdbx_description
1 polymer ?
#
loop_
_entity_poly.entity_id
_entity_poly.type
_entity_poly.pdbx_seq_one_letter_code
_entity_poly.pdbx_strand_id
1 'polypeptide(L)'
;MQSNLWIRLIPALRASTLQRSACTGIAVPGVQTSHHRNYSSSTEEQDLVVIGGGPGGYVAAIKAAQLGLKTTCIEKNDTLGGTCLNVGCIPSKALLHNSHLYHMAHSNDFKNRGIEVDNVRLNLDKFMEQKSNSVKALTGGIAHLFKQNKVTHIKAHGKITGKK
;
A
#
# COMPACT_ATOMS: atom_id res chain seq x y z
N MET A 1 30.02 9.64 35.23
CA MET A 1 31.48 9.50 35.10
C MET A 1 31.78 8.05 34.76
N GLN A 2 32.38 7.83 33.58
CA GLN A 2 33.27 6.73 33.22
C GLN A 2 32.66 5.30 33.22
N SER A 3 32.91 4.42 32.26
CA SER A 3 33.90 4.40 31.18
C SER A 3 33.53 3.31 30.19
N ASN A 4 33.80 3.62 28.94
CA ASN A 4 33.89 2.72 27.81
C ASN A 4 34.99 1.65 28.03
N LEU A 5 35.13 0.79 27.02
CA LEU A 5 36.37 0.15 26.59
C LEU A 5 36.57 -1.29 27.06
N TRP A 6 36.46 -2.23 26.13
CA TRP A 6 37.52 -3.14 25.68
C TRP A 6 37.00 -3.81 24.38
N ILE A 7 37.46 -3.35 23.21
CA ILE A 7 38.65 -3.83 22.47
C ILE A 7 38.37 -5.21 21.85
N ARG A 8 38.08 -5.29 20.55
CA ARG A 8 39.02 -5.26 19.38
C ARG A 8 40.06 -6.39 19.40
N LEU A 9 40.50 -6.76 18.19
CA LEU A 9 41.36 -7.86 17.76
C LEU A 9 40.54 -9.13 17.44
N ILE A 10 40.59 -9.70 16.24
CA ILE A 10 41.78 -9.95 15.40
C ILE A 10 41.48 -9.73 13.89
N PRO A 11 42.48 -9.32 13.08
CA PRO A 11 42.32 -8.90 11.68
C PRO A 11 42.81 -9.94 10.65
N ALA A 12 42.64 -9.57 9.37
CA ALA A 12 43.48 -9.89 8.22
C ALA A 12 43.38 -11.29 7.55
N LEU A 13 42.79 -11.30 6.34
CA LEU A 13 43.29 -12.00 5.14
C LEU A 13 42.51 -11.46 3.93
N ARG A 14 43.01 -10.40 3.26
CA ARG A 14 44.00 -10.37 2.16
C ARG A 14 43.40 -10.79 0.81
N ALA A 15 43.13 -9.74 0.02
CA ALA A 15 43.33 -9.62 -1.43
C ALA A 15 42.91 -10.77 -2.35
N SER A 16 41.95 -10.48 -3.23
CA SER A 16 42.15 -10.72 -4.65
C SER A 16 41.46 -9.63 -5.47
N THR A 17 42.32 -8.80 -6.06
CA THR A 17 42.08 -8.03 -7.25
C THR A 17 41.50 -8.96 -8.32
N LEU A 18 40.26 -8.74 -8.74
CA LEU A 18 39.80 -9.20 -10.05
C LEU A 18 38.93 -8.10 -10.64
N GLN A 19 39.65 -7.27 -11.38
CA GLN A 19 39.23 -6.44 -12.50
C GLN A 19 37.78 -6.63 -12.92
N ARG A 20 37.09 -5.48 -13.04
CA ARG A 20 36.08 -5.26 -14.08
C ARG A 20 36.59 -5.85 -15.39
N SER A 21 36.06 -7.01 -15.79
CA SER A 21 36.15 -7.43 -17.18
C SER A 21 35.35 -6.40 -17.98
N ALA A 22 36.08 -5.55 -18.69
CA ALA A 22 35.56 -4.94 -19.89
C ALA A 22 35.09 -6.08 -20.79
N CYS A 23 33.77 -6.31 -20.85
CA CYS A 23 33.20 -6.97 -22.01
C CYS A 23 33.50 -6.04 -23.18
N THR A 24 34.60 -6.33 -23.85
CA THR A 24 34.98 -5.81 -25.15
C THR A 24 33.76 -5.94 -26.05
N GLY A 25 33.26 -4.79 -26.47
CA GLY A 25 32.09 -4.69 -27.33
C GLY A 25 32.32 -5.49 -28.61
N ILE A 26 31.45 -6.46 -28.85
CA ILE A 26 31.14 -6.88 -30.20
C ILE A 26 30.22 -5.79 -30.75
N ALA A 27 30.80 -4.85 -31.48
CA ALA A 27 30.04 -3.88 -32.26
C ALA A 27 29.33 -4.63 -33.39
N VAL A 28 28.04 -4.88 -33.23
CA VAL A 28 27.20 -5.35 -34.34
C VAL A 28 26.95 -4.15 -35.25
N PRO A 29 27.41 -4.17 -36.53
CA PRO A 29 27.11 -3.11 -37.47
C PRO A 29 25.62 -3.20 -37.82
N GLY A 30 24.80 -2.30 -37.29
CA GLY A 30 23.39 -2.18 -37.68
C GLY A 30 22.38 -1.97 -36.55
N VAL A 31 22.77 -2.10 -35.29
CA VAL A 31 21.87 -1.76 -34.18
C VAL A 31 22.01 -0.27 -33.88
N GLN A 32 21.16 0.55 -34.51
CA GLN A 32 20.95 1.92 -34.06
C GLN A 32 20.43 1.86 -32.63
N THR A 33 21.30 2.13 -31.66
CA THR A 33 20.88 2.42 -30.30
C THR A 33 20.06 3.70 -30.36
N SER A 34 18.74 3.55 -30.41
CA SER A 34 17.82 4.64 -30.15
C SER A 34 18.19 5.19 -28.78
N HIS A 35 18.97 6.27 -28.77
CA HIS A 35 19.16 7.09 -27.59
C HIS A 35 17.77 7.61 -27.22
N HIS A 36 17.12 6.90 -26.31
CA HIS A 36 15.95 7.43 -25.65
C HIS A 36 16.43 8.73 -25.01
N ARG A 37 15.89 9.86 -25.47
CA ARG A 37 16.13 11.14 -24.81
C ARG A 37 15.55 11.00 -23.42
N ASN A 38 16.40 10.70 -22.44
CA ASN A 38 16.02 10.83 -21.05
C ASN A 38 15.84 12.33 -20.84
N TYR A 39 14.59 12.75 -20.67
CA TYR A 39 14.31 14.11 -20.22
C TYR A 39 15.06 14.29 -18.90
N SER A 40 16.03 15.19 -18.88
CA SER A 40 16.74 15.63 -17.69
C SER A 40 15.82 16.50 -16.82
N SER A 41 14.66 15.97 -16.45
CA SER A 41 13.93 16.44 -15.28
C SER A 41 14.39 15.59 -14.10
N SER A 42 14.42 16.18 -12.91
CA SER A 42 14.69 15.56 -11.60
C SER A 42 13.63 14.50 -11.23
N THR A 43 13.42 13.57 -12.14
CA THR A 43 12.39 12.54 -12.11
C THR A 43 13.10 11.31 -11.59
N GLU A 44 12.77 10.94 -10.36
CA GLU A 44 13.19 9.67 -9.80
C GLU A 44 12.79 8.55 -10.76
N GLU A 45 13.76 7.80 -11.26
CA GLU A 45 13.49 6.62 -12.06
C GLU A 45 12.77 5.59 -11.17
N GLN A 46 11.66 5.03 -11.67
CA GLN A 46 10.80 4.08 -10.99
C GLN A 46 10.58 2.89 -11.92
N ASP A 47 10.66 1.67 -11.38
CA ASP A 47 10.44 0.46 -12.16
C ASP A 47 8.96 0.24 -12.47
N LEU A 48 8.08 0.64 -11.53
CA LEU A 48 6.64 0.54 -11.68
C LEU A 48 5.92 1.76 -11.10
N VAL A 49 5.00 2.32 -11.87
CA VAL A 49 4.07 3.36 -11.42
C VAL A 49 2.65 2.84 -11.49
N VAL A 50 1.96 2.85 -10.34
CA VAL A 50 0.56 2.45 -10.22
C VAL A 50 -0.29 3.70 -10.07
N ILE A 51 -1.21 3.92 -11.00
CA ILE A 51 -2.16 5.04 -10.96
C ILE A 51 -3.48 4.53 -10.37
N GLY A 52 -3.79 4.97 -9.15
CA GLY A 52 -4.95 4.56 -8.35
C GLY A 52 -4.55 3.64 -7.19
N GLY A 53 -5.00 4.00 -5.99
CA GLY A 53 -4.80 3.28 -4.73
C GLY A 53 -6.02 2.48 -4.29
N GLY A 54 -6.86 2.03 -5.22
CA GLY A 54 -7.96 1.08 -4.95
C GLY A 54 -7.46 -0.35 -4.66
N PRO A 55 -8.34 -1.32 -4.39
CA PRO A 55 -7.97 -2.71 -4.10
C PRO A 55 -7.08 -3.37 -5.17
N GLY A 56 -7.29 -3.07 -6.45
CA GLY A 56 -6.38 -3.54 -7.50
C GLY A 56 -5.02 -2.85 -7.45
N GLY A 57 -5.00 -1.54 -7.20
CA GLY A 57 -3.79 -0.72 -7.27
C GLY A 57 -2.85 -0.90 -6.08
N TYR A 58 -3.35 -0.77 -4.85
CA TYR A 58 -2.48 -0.88 -3.67
C TYR A 58 -1.93 -2.30 -3.50
N VAL A 59 -2.69 -3.34 -3.89
CA VAL A 59 -2.21 -4.73 -3.88
C VAL A 59 -1.12 -4.95 -4.92
N ALA A 60 -1.31 -4.46 -6.14
CA ALA A 60 -0.29 -4.52 -7.19
C ALA A 60 0.99 -3.78 -6.76
N ALA A 61 0.85 -2.59 -6.18
CA ALA A 61 1.99 -1.79 -5.73
C ALA A 61 2.79 -2.48 -4.62
N ILE A 62 2.09 -3.05 -3.63
CA ILE A 62 2.73 -3.82 -2.54
C ILE A 62 3.43 -5.05 -3.12
N LYS A 63 2.77 -5.78 -4.02
CA LYS A 63 3.37 -7.01 -4.57
C LYS A 63 4.60 -6.72 -5.41
N ALA A 64 4.58 -5.65 -6.21
CA ALA A 64 5.75 -5.21 -6.97
C ALA A 64 6.91 -4.81 -6.06
N ALA A 65 6.65 -4.11 -4.96
CA ALA A 65 7.68 -3.77 -3.98
C ALA A 65 8.27 -4.99 -3.28
N GLN A 66 7.45 -6.02 -2.99
CA GLN A 66 7.94 -7.31 -2.47
C GLN A 66 8.84 -8.05 -3.45
N LEU A 67 8.65 -7.87 -4.76
CA LEU A 67 9.50 -8.43 -5.80
C LEU A 67 10.81 -7.62 -5.99
N GLY A 68 11.00 -6.54 -5.22
CA GLY A 68 12.21 -5.71 -5.26
C GLY A 68 12.15 -4.55 -6.24
N LEU A 69 10.99 -4.28 -6.86
CA LEU A 69 10.82 -3.17 -7.79
C LEU A 69 10.60 -1.85 -7.05
N LYS A 70 11.29 -0.79 -7.48
CA LYS A 70 11.07 0.58 -6.99
C LYS A 70 9.71 1.07 -7.51
N THR A 71 8.72 0.99 -6.63
CA THR A 71 7.31 1.18 -6.98
C THR A 71 6.74 2.47 -6.38
N THR A 72 6.05 3.24 -7.22
CA THR A 72 5.31 4.43 -6.81
C THR A 72 3.82 4.26 -7.05
N CYS A 73 2.99 4.54 -6.05
CA CYS A 73 1.53 4.56 -6.15
C CYS A 73 1.02 6.00 -6.07
N ILE A 74 0.24 6.40 -7.08
CA ILE A 74 -0.35 7.73 -7.21
C ILE A 74 -1.84 7.64 -6.93
N GLU A 75 -2.33 8.35 -5.92
CA GLU A 75 -3.76 8.40 -5.57
C GLU A 75 -4.21 9.86 -5.46
N LYS A 76 -5.39 10.18 -6.00
CA LYS A 76 -5.92 11.56 -5.98
C LYS A 76 -6.60 11.89 -4.66
N ASN A 77 -7.17 10.89 -3.99
CA ASN A 77 -7.90 11.06 -2.75
C ASN A 77 -6.96 11.22 -1.56
N ASP A 78 -7.49 11.77 -0.47
CA ASP A 78 -6.76 11.97 0.80
C ASP A 78 -6.40 10.65 1.48
N THR A 79 -7.25 9.64 1.31
CA THR A 79 -7.11 8.31 1.89
C THR A 79 -6.87 7.25 0.83
N LEU A 80 -6.03 6.27 1.17
CA LEU A 80 -5.81 5.08 0.36
C LEU A 80 -7.02 4.12 0.42
N GLY A 81 -7.11 3.20 -0.54
CA GLY A 81 -8.16 2.16 -0.59
C GLY A 81 -9.27 2.39 -1.63
N GLY A 82 -9.28 3.57 -2.27
CA GLY A 82 -10.19 3.89 -3.37
C GLY A 82 -11.68 3.74 -3.03
N THR A 83 -12.49 3.40 -4.04
CA THR A 83 -13.96 3.32 -3.89
C THR A 83 -14.38 2.26 -2.89
N CYS A 84 -13.81 1.04 -2.98
CA CYS A 84 -14.20 -0.10 -2.15
C CYS A 84 -14.14 0.22 -0.65
N LEU A 85 -13.06 0.88 -0.23
CA LEU A 85 -12.82 1.16 1.18
C LEU A 85 -13.54 2.42 1.66
N ASN A 86 -13.52 3.51 0.88
CA ASN A 86 -14.03 4.79 1.36
C ASN A 86 -15.55 4.92 1.20
N VAL A 87 -16.11 4.48 0.08
CA VAL A 87 -17.52 4.75 -0.30
C VAL A 87 -18.23 3.54 -0.91
N GLY A 88 -17.70 2.33 -0.71
CA GLY A 88 -18.15 1.14 -1.40
C GLY A 88 -18.48 0.00 -0.46
N CYS A 89 -17.81 -1.13 -0.66
CA CYS A 89 -18.11 -2.40 0.00
C CYS A 89 -17.97 -2.32 1.52
N ILE A 90 -16.92 -1.68 2.03
CA ILE A 90 -16.64 -1.64 3.47
C ILE A 90 -17.73 -0.90 4.26
N PRO A 91 -18.06 0.38 3.95
CA PRO A 91 -19.13 1.06 4.67
C PRO A 91 -20.48 0.36 4.49
N SER A 92 -20.76 -0.20 3.31
CA SER A 92 -22.00 -0.93 3.04
C SER A 92 -22.11 -2.19 3.90
N LYS A 93 -21.04 -2.97 4.03
CA LYS A 93 -21.03 -4.21 4.81
C LYS A 93 -21.04 -3.94 6.32
N ALA A 94 -20.40 -2.87 6.79
CA ALA A 94 -20.51 -2.44 8.19
C ALA A 94 -21.96 -2.11 8.55
N LEU A 95 -22.65 -1.33 7.72
CA LEU A 95 -24.05 -0.99 7.95
C LEU A 95 -24.97 -2.22 7.87
N LEU A 96 -24.79 -3.09 6.87
CA LEU A 96 -25.58 -4.32 6.74
C LEU A 96 -25.40 -5.25 7.94
N HIS A 97 -24.19 -5.39 8.45
CA HIS A 97 -23.93 -6.22 9.63
C HIS A 97 -24.63 -5.68 10.87
N ASN A 98 -24.50 -4.37 11.12
CA ASN A 98 -25.15 -3.75 12.28
C ASN A 98 -26.68 -3.78 12.16
N SER A 99 -27.24 -3.60 10.96
CA SER A 99 -28.68 -3.72 10.72
C SER A 99 -29.18 -5.14 10.93
N HIS A 100 -28.40 -6.14 10.53
CA HIS A 100 -28.71 -7.55 10.78
C HIS A 100 -28.73 -7.86 12.28
N LEU A 101 -27.76 -7.35 13.05
CA LEU A 101 -27.75 -7.50 14.52
C LEU A 101 -28.98 -6.83 15.17
N TYR A 102 -29.34 -5.62 14.72
CA TYR A 102 -30.54 -4.93 15.19
C TYR A 102 -31.82 -5.72 14.87
N HIS A 103 -31.90 -6.29 13.66
CA HIS A 103 -33.01 -7.14 13.24
C HIS A 103 -33.10 -8.40 14.11
N MET A 104 -32.00 -9.12 14.32
CA MET A 104 -31.95 -10.30 15.19
C MET A 104 -32.37 -10.00 16.64
N ALA A 105 -32.10 -8.78 17.10
CA ALA A 105 -32.46 -8.31 18.43
C ALA A 105 -33.94 -7.94 18.57
N HIS A 106 -34.60 -7.55 17.48
CA HIS A 106 -36.03 -7.30 17.45
C HIS A 106 -36.85 -8.53 17.05
N SER A 107 -36.26 -9.47 16.30
CA SER A 107 -36.90 -10.72 15.93
C SER A 107 -36.78 -11.75 17.06
N ASN A 108 -37.57 -12.82 16.98
CA ASN A 108 -37.47 -13.95 17.91
C ASN A 108 -36.18 -14.80 17.70
N ASP A 109 -35.24 -14.34 16.88
CA ASP A 109 -34.01 -15.07 16.56
C ASP A 109 -33.10 -15.28 17.77
N PHE A 110 -32.92 -14.26 18.61
CA PHE A 110 -32.16 -14.42 19.85
C PHE A 110 -32.91 -15.25 20.88
N LYS A 111 -34.24 -15.08 20.98
CA LYS A 111 -35.08 -15.87 21.89
C LYS A 111 -35.04 -17.37 21.56
N ASN A 112 -35.10 -17.73 20.29
CA ASN A 112 -34.97 -19.12 19.82
C ASN A 112 -33.59 -19.73 20.09
N ARG A 113 -32.59 -18.88 20.37
CA ARG A 113 -31.22 -19.27 20.74
C ARG A 113 -30.98 -19.19 22.25
N GLY A 114 -32.02 -18.95 23.05
CA GLY A 114 -31.94 -18.84 24.51
C GLY A 114 -31.33 -17.52 25.02
N ILE A 115 -31.27 -16.49 24.17
CA ILE A 115 -30.76 -15.15 24.54
C ILE A 115 -31.97 -14.22 24.71
N GLU A 116 -32.22 -13.81 25.95
CA GLU A 116 -33.25 -12.83 26.28
C GLU A 116 -32.68 -11.41 26.15
N VAL A 117 -33.31 -10.59 25.32
CA VAL A 117 -32.88 -9.20 25.06
C VAL A 117 -34.11 -8.30 25.15
N ASP A 118 -34.13 -7.40 26.12
CA ASP A 118 -35.21 -6.45 26.33
C ASP A 118 -34.80 -5.02 25.98
N ASN A 119 -35.77 -4.18 25.59
CA ASN A 119 -35.61 -2.73 25.41
C ASN A 119 -34.51 -2.28 24.42
N VAL A 120 -34.37 -2.96 23.29
CA VAL A 120 -33.39 -2.60 22.25
C VAL A 120 -33.79 -1.29 21.57
N ARG A 121 -32.90 -0.28 21.60
CA ARG A 121 -33.10 1.02 20.93
C ARG A 121 -32.01 1.29 19.91
N LEU A 122 -32.39 1.88 18.79
CA LEU A 122 -31.43 2.32 17.76
C LEU A 122 -30.86 3.70 18.11
N ASN A 123 -29.54 3.78 18.25
CA ASN A 123 -28.81 5.05 18.26
C ASN A 123 -28.08 5.20 16.92
N LEU A 124 -28.62 6.05 16.04
CA LEU A 124 -28.10 6.22 14.69
C LEU A 124 -26.72 6.89 14.65
N ASP A 125 -26.43 7.80 15.57
CA ASP A 125 -25.16 8.52 15.61
C ASP A 125 -23.99 7.56 15.87
N LYS A 126 -24.11 6.70 16.88
CA LYS A 126 -23.12 5.65 17.17
C LYS A 126 -23.04 4.61 16.05
N PHE A 127 -24.16 4.32 15.39
CA PHE A 127 -24.21 3.39 14.25
C PHE A 127 -23.37 3.91 13.07
N MET A 128 -23.47 5.21 12.77
CA MET A 128 -22.72 5.88 11.72
C MET A 128 -21.26 6.13 12.10
N GLU A 129 -20.99 6.37 13.39
CA GLU A 129 -19.64 6.46 13.94
C GLU A 129 -18.89 5.13 13.79
N GLN A 130 -19.52 4.00 14.13
CA GLN A 130 -18.93 2.66 13.99
C GLN A 130 -18.50 2.39 12.53
N LYS A 131 -19.37 2.70 11.55
CA LYS A 131 -19.03 2.62 10.13
C LYS A 131 -17.77 3.42 9.81
N SER A 132 -17.71 4.66 10.29
CA SER A 132 -16.58 5.57 10.03
C SER A 132 -15.29 5.06 10.68
N ASN A 133 -15.39 4.45 11.87
CA ASN A 133 -14.26 3.82 12.56
C ASN A 133 -13.71 2.63 11.79
N SER A 134 -14.57 1.77 11.21
CA SER A 134 -14.13 0.68 10.33
C SER A 134 -13.36 1.18 9.11
N VAL A 135 -13.83 2.26 8.46
CA VAL A 135 -13.11 2.85 7.32
C VAL A 135 -11.77 3.45 7.75
N LYS A 136 -11.72 4.18 8.86
CA LYS A 136 -10.47 4.78 9.39
C LYS A 136 -9.42 3.73 9.76
N ALA A 137 -9.83 2.63 10.40
CA ALA A 137 -8.91 1.57 10.80
C ALA A 137 -8.24 0.91 9.58
N LEU A 138 -9.04 0.61 8.56
CA LEU A 138 -8.56 -0.06 7.35
C LEU A 138 -7.72 0.87 6.46
N THR A 139 -8.11 2.15 6.33
CA THR A 139 -7.31 3.15 5.58
C THR A 139 -5.95 3.37 6.24
N GLY A 140 -5.91 3.44 7.57
CA GLY A 140 -4.67 3.48 8.35
C GLY A 140 -3.82 2.22 8.18
N GLY A 141 -4.45 1.05 8.11
CA GLY A 141 -3.77 -0.22 7.83
C GLY A 141 -3.04 -0.24 6.48
N ILE A 142 -3.67 0.28 5.42
CA ILE A 142 -3.02 0.36 4.10
C ILE A 142 -1.84 1.32 4.13
N ALA A 143 -1.97 2.48 4.78
CA ALA A 143 -0.87 3.42 4.93
C ALA A 143 0.32 2.81 5.69
N HIS A 144 0.06 1.95 6.67
CA HIS A 144 1.09 1.17 7.35
C HIS A 144 1.76 0.15 6.41
N LEU A 145 0.98 -0.59 5.63
CA LEU A 145 1.50 -1.56 4.65
C LEU A 145 2.40 -0.90 3.60
N PHE A 146 2.07 0.30 3.15
CA PHE A 146 2.90 1.05 2.20
C PHE A 146 4.26 1.41 2.80
N LYS A 147 4.29 1.84 4.06
CA LYS A 147 5.55 2.11 4.78
C LYS A 147 6.38 0.85 4.98
N GLN A 148 5.75 -0.26 5.36
CA GLN A 148 6.43 -1.55 5.56
C GLN A 148 7.08 -2.05 4.26
N ASN A 149 6.38 -1.95 3.13
CA ASN A 149 6.87 -2.41 1.83
C ASN A 149 7.67 -1.33 1.06
N LYS A 150 7.96 -0.17 1.67
CA LYS A 150 8.71 0.94 1.06
C LYS A 150 8.11 1.44 -0.28
N VAL A 151 6.78 1.35 -0.42
CA VAL A 151 6.07 1.90 -1.60
C VAL A 151 5.99 3.41 -1.46
N THR A 152 6.41 4.14 -2.49
CA THR A 152 6.30 5.61 -2.48
C THR A 152 4.85 6.00 -2.78
N HIS A 153 4.21 6.73 -1.87
CA HIS A 153 2.85 7.24 -2.06
C HIS A 153 2.88 8.71 -2.45
N ILE A 154 2.27 9.05 -3.58
CA ILE A 154 2.11 10.43 -4.05
C ILE A 154 0.63 10.77 -4.11
N LYS A 155 0.23 11.79 -3.36
CA LYS A 155 -1.12 12.35 -3.43
C LYS A 155 -1.23 13.30 -4.61
N ALA A 156 -1.63 12.79 -5.78
CA ALA A 156 -1.75 13.57 -7.01
C ALA A 156 -2.68 12.91 -8.03
N HIS A 157 -3.02 13.64 -9.09
CA HIS A 157 -3.72 13.07 -10.24
C HIS A 157 -2.71 12.62 -11.31
N GLY A 158 -2.67 11.33 -11.61
CA GLY A 158 -1.81 10.78 -12.67
C GLY A 158 -2.37 11.08 -14.07
N LYS A 159 -1.49 11.47 -15.00
CA LYS A 159 -1.81 11.63 -16.43
C LYS A 159 -0.66 11.07 -17.26
N ILE A 160 -0.98 10.22 -18.24
CA ILE A 160 0.00 9.67 -19.19
C ILE A 160 0.32 10.74 -20.24
N THR A 161 1.60 11.08 -20.38
CA THR A 161 2.10 12.13 -21.30
C THR A 161 2.81 11.57 -22.54
N GLY A 162 2.86 10.23 -22.69
CA GLY A 162 3.46 9.57 -23.84
C GLY A 162 2.78 9.97 -25.16
N LYS A 163 3.55 9.92 -26.26
CA LYS A 163 2.99 10.09 -27.62
C LYS A 163 2.03 8.93 -27.89
N LYS A 164 0.85 9.26 -28.43
CA LYS A 164 -0.14 8.27 -28.90
C LYS A 164 0.34 7.58 -30.16
#